data_AF-A0A7V9A7X6-F1
#
_entry.id   AF-A0A7V9A7X6-F1
#
_cell.length_a   1.000
_cell.length_b   1.000
_cell.length_c   1.000
_cell.angle_alpha   90.00
_cell.angle_beta   90.00
_cell.angle_gamma   90.00
#
_symmetry.space_group_name_H-M   'P 1'
#
loop_
_entity.id
_entity.type
_entity.pdbx_description
1 polymer ?
#
loop_
_entity_poly.entity_id
_entity_poly.type
_entity_poly.pdbx_seq_one_letter_code
_entity_poly.pdbx_strand_id
1 'polypeptide(L)'
;MSESSPDPEALFVESMRDDGVGLFINFVKQKDRFGHIIALVDGDECVPLFVSIEGDDEEPWPESPPFQEIHMEERKEGTVALLVGMAGDSHWSAAVEPMDEPGGIHFSVACRMKDYPMRICSRYGCALEETIDPTLQRDGPWVWKINEVEVCVDVIAQEQFPTPEVPASASGFEVNASLDGEPFPKTIQWRYKIWVR
;
A
#
# COMPACT_ATOMS: atom_id res chain seq x y z
N MET A 1 -16.59 -37.87 8.73
CA MET A 1 -15.52 -37.24 7.93
C MET A 1 -16.06 -35.88 7.55
N SER A 2 -15.85 -34.90 8.42
CA SER A 2 -16.33 -33.54 8.21
C SER A 2 -15.40 -32.89 7.20
N GLU A 3 -15.92 -32.55 6.03
CA GLU A 3 -15.21 -31.74 5.05
C GLU A 3 -14.90 -30.40 5.72
N SER A 4 -13.61 -30.13 5.93
CA SER A 4 -13.13 -28.80 6.26
C SER A 4 -13.59 -27.88 5.14
N SER A 5 -14.42 -26.90 5.50
CA SER A 5 -14.68 -25.74 4.64
C SER A 5 -13.33 -25.19 4.16
N PRO A 6 -13.19 -24.80 2.88
CA PRO A 6 -11.97 -24.13 2.44
C PRO A 6 -11.73 -22.94 3.38
N ASP A 7 -10.52 -22.85 3.90
CA ASP A 7 -10.03 -21.65 4.59
C ASP A 7 -10.38 -20.46 3.68
N PRO A 8 -10.97 -19.36 4.17
CA PRO A 8 -11.10 -18.15 3.35
C PRO A 8 -9.74 -17.91 2.67
N GLU A 9 -9.75 -17.80 1.34
CA GLU A 9 -8.52 -17.67 0.54
C GLU A 9 -7.58 -16.69 1.24
N ALA A 10 -6.37 -17.14 1.55
CA ALA A 10 -5.44 -16.32 2.29
C ALA A 10 -5.00 -15.15 1.40
N LEU A 11 -5.52 -13.95 1.69
CA LEU A 11 -5.25 -12.75 0.92
C LEU A 11 -4.17 -11.95 1.64
N PHE A 12 -2.92 -12.40 1.51
CA PHE A 12 -1.79 -11.70 2.11
C PHE A 12 -0.55 -11.68 1.21
N VAL A 13 0.30 -10.69 1.47
CA VAL A 13 1.66 -10.58 0.92
C VAL A 13 2.61 -10.38 2.08
N GLU A 14 3.74 -11.09 2.08
CA GLU A 14 4.74 -10.96 3.13
C GLU A 14 6.16 -10.87 2.55
N SER A 15 7.07 -10.27 3.32
CA SER A 15 8.49 -10.21 3.01
C SER A 15 9.28 -10.26 4.31
N MET A 16 9.98 -11.37 4.53
CA MET A 16 10.66 -11.70 5.79
C MET A 16 12.16 -11.83 5.58
N ARG A 17 12.95 -11.18 6.43
CA ARG A 17 14.40 -11.38 6.51
C ARG A 17 14.73 -12.70 7.23
N ASP A 18 15.98 -13.14 7.09
CA ASP A 18 16.49 -14.36 7.73
C ASP A 18 16.50 -14.30 9.27
N ASP A 19 16.47 -13.10 9.85
CA ASP A 19 16.40 -12.87 11.30
C ASP A 19 14.99 -12.95 11.87
N GLY A 20 13.98 -13.19 11.03
CA GLY A 20 12.57 -13.24 11.45
C GLY A 20 11.89 -11.88 11.55
N VAL A 21 12.55 -10.80 11.09
CA VAL A 21 11.95 -9.46 11.01
C VAL A 21 11.46 -9.18 9.59
N GLY A 22 10.27 -8.61 9.44
CA GLY A 22 9.74 -8.30 8.12
C GLY A 22 8.38 -7.61 8.12
N LEU A 23 7.74 -7.63 6.97
CA LEU A 23 6.43 -7.01 6.77
C LEU A 23 5.41 -8.05 6.31
N PHE A 24 4.21 -7.92 6.85
CA PHE A 24 3.04 -8.72 6.49
C PHE A 24 1.88 -7.79 6.13
N ILE A 25 1.22 -8.04 5.01
CA ILE A 25 0.06 -7.29 4.54
C ILE A 25 -1.13 -8.22 4.41
N ASN A 26 -2.19 -7.94 5.15
CA ASN A 26 -3.45 -8.67 5.05
C ASN A 26 -4.51 -7.82 4.34
N PHE A 27 -5.12 -8.36 3.29
CA PHE A 27 -6.20 -7.70 2.56
C PHE A 27 -7.56 -8.14 3.11
N VAL A 28 -8.45 -7.17 3.31
CA VAL A 28 -9.77 -7.39 3.88
C VAL A 28 -10.82 -6.71 3.02
N LYS A 29 -11.82 -7.48 2.58
CA LYS A 29 -12.97 -6.92 1.87
C LYS A 29 -13.87 -6.18 2.85
N GLN A 30 -14.06 -4.89 2.61
CA GLN A 30 -14.94 -3.99 3.34
C GLN A 30 -16.04 -3.52 2.40
N LYS A 31 -17.25 -4.06 2.57
CA LYS A 31 -18.40 -3.82 1.65
C LYS A 31 -18.05 -4.19 0.19
N ASP A 32 -17.87 -3.20 -0.67
CA ASP A 32 -17.64 -3.33 -2.10
C ASP A 32 -16.15 -3.33 -2.48
N ARG A 33 -15.25 -2.92 -1.58
CA ARG A 33 -13.82 -2.75 -1.86
C ARG A 33 -12.91 -3.45 -0.87
N PHE A 34 -11.66 -3.67 -1.25
CA PHE A 34 -10.60 -4.19 -0.40
C PHE A 34 -9.82 -3.02 0.20
N GLY A 35 -9.60 -3.10 1.51
CA GLY A 35 -8.51 -2.38 2.18
C GLY A 35 -7.48 -3.38 2.69
N HIS A 36 -6.43 -2.89 3.34
CA HIS A 36 -5.38 -3.74 3.90
C HIS A 36 -4.76 -3.19 5.18
N ILE A 37 -4.16 -4.09 5.93
CA ILE A 37 -3.41 -3.80 7.16
C ILE A 37 -1.96 -4.20 6.91
N ILE A 38 -1.03 -3.30 7.19
CA ILE A 38 0.41 -3.52 7.14
C ILE A 38 0.89 -3.72 8.58
N ALA A 39 1.54 -4.85 8.84
CA ALA A 39 2.09 -5.19 10.15
C ALA A 39 3.61 -5.40 10.07
N LEU A 40 4.30 -5.03 11.14
CA LEU A 40 5.67 -5.44 11.42
C LEU A 40 5.61 -6.83 12.05
N VAL A 41 6.41 -7.75 11.52
CA VAL A 41 6.71 -9.02 12.17
C VAL A 41 8.11 -8.93 12.76
N ASP A 42 8.26 -9.28 14.04
CA ASP A 42 9.53 -9.34 14.76
C ASP A 42 9.53 -10.60 15.65
N GLY A 43 10.06 -11.69 15.13
CA GLY A 43 10.00 -13.00 15.78
C GLY A 43 8.56 -13.53 15.89
N ASP A 44 8.09 -13.73 17.12
CA ASP A 44 6.72 -14.18 17.40
C ASP A 44 5.71 -13.02 17.52
N GLU A 45 6.20 -11.77 17.48
CA GLU A 45 5.35 -10.58 17.55
C GLU A 45 4.89 -10.12 16.16
N CYS A 46 3.62 -9.77 16.06
CA CYS A 46 3.03 -9.17 14.86
C CYS A 46 2.26 -7.91 15.26
N VAL A 47 2.82 -6.75 14.90
CA VAL A 47 2.34 -5.44 15.33
C VAL A 47 1.73 -4.69 14.15
N PRO A 48 0.40 -4.44 14.14
CA PRO A 48 -0.23 -3.61 13.12
C PRO A 48 0.35 -2.19 13.13
N LEU A 49 0.83 -1.74 11.98
CA LEU A 49 1.43 -0.41 11.83
C LEU A 49 0.48 0.57 11.15
N PHE A 50 -0.05 0.15 10.00
CA PHE A 50 -0.81 1.02 9.12
C PHE A 50 -2.04 0.31 8.60
N VAL A 51 -3.16 1.03 8.54
CA VAL A 51 -4.41 0.57 7.95
C VAL A 51 -4.72 1.48 6.77
N SER A 52 -5.00 0.89 5.61
CA SER A 52 -5.41 1.66 4.45
C SER A 52 -6.76 2.34 4.72
N ILE A 53 -6.87 3.60 4.29
CA ILE A 53 -8.09 4.40 4.41
C ILE A 53 -8.66 4.55 3.02
N GLU A 54 -9.73 3.82 2.76
CA GLU A 54 -10.44 3.89 1.49
C GLU A 54 -11.47 5.04 1.48
N GLY A 55 -11.77 5.56 0.29
CA GLY A 55 -12.91 6.46 0.09
C GLY A 55 -14.24 5.70 0.23
N ASP A 56 -15.35 6.42 0.12
CA ASP A 56 -16.69 5.83 0.17
C ASP A 56 -17.31 5.60 -1.23
N ASP A 57 -18.57 5.16 -1.28
CA ASP A 57 -19.35 4.92 -2.51
C ASP A 57 -20.15 6.14 -2.97
N GLU A 58 -20.11 7.24 -2.21
CA GLU A 58 -20.73 8.52 -2.58
C GLU A 58 -19.76 9.40 -3.39
N GLU A 59 -18.45 9.15 -3.29
CA GLU A 59 -17.39 9.83 -4.03
C GLU A 59 -17.27 9.32 -5.49
N PRO A 60 -17.52 10.16 -6.51
CA PRO A 60 -17.32 9.75 -7.92
C PRO A 60 -15.84 9.52 -8.26
N TRP A 61 -14.95 10.13 -7.48
CA TRP A 61 -13.50 10.03 -7.55
C TRP A 61 -12.96 9.95 -6.12
N PRO A 62 -12.99 8.77 -5.48
CA PRO A 62 -12.41 8.63 -4.16
C PRO A 62 -10.91 8.93 -4.23
N GLU A 63 -10.38 9.58 -3.20
CA GLU A 63 -8.94 9.90 -3.16
C GLU A 63 -8.10 8.61 -3.15
N SER A 64 -8.58 7.57 -2.46
CA SER A 64 -7.97 6.24 -2.43
C SER A 64 -8.61 5.28 -3.44
N PRO A 65 -7.85 4.32 -4.00
CA PRO A 65 -8.35 3.38 -5.00
C PRO A 65 -9.51 2.49 -4.48
N PRO A 66 -10.65 2.42 -5.18
CA PRO A 66 -11.76 1.54 -4.80
C PRO A 66 -11.55 0.12 -5.35
N PHE A 67 -10.54 -0.61 -4.87
CA PHE A 67 -10.22 -1.96 -5.37
C PHE A 67 -11.34 -2.96 -5.06
N GLN A 68 -12.06 -3.46 -6.06
CA GLN A 68 -13.23 -4.34 -5.89
C GLN A 68 -12.88 -5.83 -6.02
N GLU A 69 -11.80 -6.11 -6.75
CA GLU A 69 -11.29 -7.45 -7.02
C GLU A 69 -9.80 -7.54 -6.67
N ILE A 70 -9.40 -8.71 -6.18
CA ILE A 70 -8.01 -9.06 -5.86
C ILE A 70 -7.73 -10.44 -6.44
N HIS A 71 -6.53 -10.59 -7.01
CA HIS A 71 -6.00 -11.86 -7.48
C HIS A 71 -4.62 -12.08 -6.88
N MET A 72 -4.43 -13.25 -6.24
CA MET A 72 -3.15 -13.64 -5.66
C MET A 72 -2.38 -14.51 -6.66
N GLU A 73 -1.15 -14.15 -6.95
CA GLU A 73 -0.25 -14.90 -7.82
C GLU A 73 1.00 -15.35 -7.07
N GLU A 74 1.29 -16.65 -7.09
CA GLU A 74 2.56 -17.19 -6.59
C GLU A 74 3.67 -16.95 -7.63
N ARG A 75 4.71 -16.22 -7.23
CA ARG A 75 5.92 -15.99 -8.04
C ARG A 75 7.15 -16.54 -7.32
N LYS A 76 8.29 -16.57 -8.02
CA LYS A 76 9.53 -17.09 -7.45
C LYS A 76 10.01 -16.25 -6.25
N GLU A 77 9.74 -14.95 -6.30
CA GLU A 77 10.12 -13.94 -5.30
C GLU A 77 9.11 -13.85 -4.14
N GLY A 78 7.96 -14.52 -4.25
CA GLY A 78 6.89 -14.57 -3.25
C GLY A 78 5.51 -14.34 -3.85
N THR A 79 4.50 -14.31 -2.99
CA THR A 79 3.11 -14.04 -3.37
C THR A 79 2.94 -12.57 -3.76
N VAL A 80 2.25 -12.32 -4.87
CA VAL A 80 1.90 -10.98 -5.37
C VAL A 80 0.39 -10.80 -5.35
N ALA A 81 -0.08 -9.65 -4.86
CA ALA A 81 -1.48 -9.25 -4.96
C ALA A 81 -1.67 -8.29 -6.14
N LEU A 82 -2.57 -8.66 -7.05
CA LEU A 82 -3.03 -7.82 -8.16
C LEU A 82 -4.45 -7.35 -7.86
N LEU A 83 -4.62 -6.04 -7.74
CA LEU A 83 -5.90 -5.43 -7.39
C LEU A 83 -6.44 -4.61 -8.56
N VAL A 84 -7.75 -4.66 -8.77
CA VAL A 84 -8.44 -3.81 -9.76
C VAL A 84 -9.74 -3.27 -9.18
N GLY A 85 -10.15 -2.10 -9.67
CA GLY A 85 -11.37 -1.44 -9.24
C GLY A 85 -11.82 -0.33 -10.17
N MET A 86 -13.02 0.16 -9.96
CA MET A 86 -13.58 1.28 -10.72
C MET A 86 -14.41 2.22 -9.86
N ALA A 87 -14.34 3.51 -10.17
CA ALA A 87 -15.28 4.53 -9.71
C ALA A 87 -15.62 5.45 -10.89
N GLY A 88 -16.92 5.59 -11.14
CA GLY A 88 -17.42 6.27 -12.34
C GLY A 88 -16.80 5.69 -13.62
N ASP A 89 -16.03 6.53 -14.31
CA ASP A 89 -15.40 6.23 -15.59
C ASP A 89 -13.91 5.86 -15.49
N SER A 90 -13.38 5.81 -14.27
CA SER A 90 -11.96 5.63 -13.97
C SER A 90 -11.67 4.22 -13.52
N HIS A 91 -10.58 3.67 -14.05
CA HIS A 91 -10.13 2.31 -13.76
C HIS A 91 -8.86 2.37 -12.94
N TRP A 92 -8.85 1.63 -11.84
CA TRP A 92 -7.74 1.56 -10.90
C TRP A 92 -7.12 0.17 -10.96
N SER A 93 -5.80 0.13 -10.84
CA SER A 93 -5.07 -1.12 -10.65
C SER A 93 -3.93 -0.93 -9.66
N ALA A 94 -3.59 -1.99 -8.94
CA ALA A 94 -2.38 -2.05 -8.15
C ALA A 94 -1.70 -3.42 -8.24
N ALA A 95 -0.38 -3.39 -8.09
CA ALA A 95 0.42 -4.55 -7.74
C ALA A 95 1.07 -4.30 -6.38
N VAL A 96 0.95 -5.27 -5.47
CA VAL A 96 1.64 -5.30 -4.18
C VAL A 96 2.48 -6.56 -4.13
N GLU A 97 3.79 -6.39 -4.06
CA GLU A 97 4.74 -7.50 -4.21
C GLU A 97 5.96 -7.34 -3.28
N PRO A 98 6.58 -8.44 -2.83
CA PRO A 98 7.83 -8.38 -2.10
C PRO A 98 8.94 -7.70 -2.92
N MET A 99 9.85 -7.02 -2.23
CA MET A 99 11.09 -6.53 -2.82
C MET A 99 12.08 -7.68 -3.05
N ASP A 100 13.03 -7.48 -3.98
CA ASP A 100 14.14 -8.42 -4.17
C ASP A 100 14.98 -8.58 -2.90
N GLU A 101 15.14 -7.49 -2.14
CA GLU A 101 15.73 -7.51 -0.79
C GLU A 101 14.62 -7.85 0.23
N PRO A 102 14.79 -8.92 1.04
CA PRO A 102 13.78 -9.31 2.02
C PRO A 102 13.52 -8.24 3.08
N GLY A 103 12.31 -8.25 3.65
CA GLY A 103 11.86 -7.25 4.63
C GLY A 103 11.26 -5.99 3.99
N GLY A 104 11.01 -6.00 2.69
CA GLY A 104 10.43 -4.89 1.96
C GLY A 104 9.30 -5.29 1.02
N ILE A 105 8.36 -4.39 0.81
CA ILE A 105 7.22 -4.55 -0.10
C ILE A 105 7.12 -3.32 -1.02
N HIS A 106 6.92 -3.58 -2.31
CA HIS A 106 6.66 -2.61 -3.35
C HIS A 106 5.16 -2.46 -3.61
N PHE A 107 4.75 -1.21 -3.79
CA PHE A 107 3.42 -0.84 -4.26
C PHE A 107 3.53 -0.12 -5.57
N SER A 108 2.78 -0.57 -6.57
CA SER A 108 2.62 0.11 -7.84
C SER A 108 1.14 0.32 -8.11
N VAL A 109 0.69 1.56 -7.97
CA VAL A 109 -0.73 1.92 -8.13
C VAL A 109 -0.89 2.81 -9.35
N ALA A 110 -1.92 2.53 -10.15
CA ALA A 110 -2.24 3.29 -11.33
C ALA A 110 -3.75 3.59 -11.42
N CYS A 111 -4.08 4.73 -12.00
CA CYS A 111 -5.44 5.11 -12.34
C CYS A 111 -5.50 5.61 -13.78
N ARG A 112 -6.35 4.98 -14.60
CA ARG A 112 -6.74 5.49 -15.92
C ARG A 112 -7.90 6.45 -15.74
N MET A 113 -7.63 7.73 -15.98
CA MET A 113 -8.56 8.82 -15.70
C MET A 113 -9.06 9.44 -17.01
N LYS A 114 -10.33 9.87 -17.02
CA LYS A 114 -10.92 10.61 -18.14
C LYS A 114 -10.95 12.12 -17.95
N ASP A 115 -10.81 12.60 -16.72
CA ASP A 115 -10.82 14.04 -16.38
C ASP A 115 -9.88 14.31 -15.20
N TYR A 116 -9.66 15.60 -14.90
CA TYR A 116 -8.74 16.08 -13.87
C TYR A 116 -9.30 15.82 -12.46
N PRO A 117 -8.65 14.96 -11.64
CA PRO A 117 -9.07 14.77 -10.25
C PRO A 117 -8.69 15.99 -9.40
N MET A 118 -9.41 16.22 -8.32
CA MET A 118 -8.91 17.12 -7.27
C MET A 118 -7.64 16.55 -6.62
N ARG A 119 -7.63 15.24 -6.36
CA ARG A 119 -6.53 14.51 -5.72
C ARG A 119 -6.70 13.00 -5.92
N ILE A 120 -5.58 12.29 -6.05
CA ILE A 120 -5.52 10.82 -5.98
C ILE A 120 -4.29 10.40 -5.19
N CYS A 121 -4.45 9.44 -4.27
CA CYS A 121 -3.40 9.02 -3.36
C CYS A 121 -3.60 7.58 -2.86
N SER A 122 -2.61 7.05 -2.15
CA SER A 122 -2.82 5.95 -1.21
C SER A 122 -2.71 6.51 0.21
N ARG A 123 -3.73 6.30 1.04
CA ARG A 123 -3.79 6.88 2.38
C ARG A 123 -3.76 5.81 3.46
N TYR A 124 -3.01 6.09 4.53
CA TYR A 124 -2.76 5.16 5.61
C TYR A 124 -2.92 5.84 6.97
N GLY A 125 -3.73 5.24 7.83
CA GLY A 125 -3.83 5.60 9.24
C GLY A 125 -2.87 4.77 10.09
N CYS A 126 -2.24 5.39 11.09
CA CYS A 126 -1.43 4.69 12.08
C CYS A 126 -2.32 3.83 13.00
N ALA A 127 -1.93 2.57 13.21
CA ALA A 127 -2.61 1.60 14.05
C ALA A 127 -1.85 1.27 15.35
N LEU A 128 -0.70 1.90 15.56
CA LEU A 128 0.09 1.76 16.79
C LEU A 128 -0.70 2.30 17.98
N GLU A 129 -0.64 1.58 19.11
CA GLU A 129 -1.24 2.04 20.37
C GLU A 129 -0.54 3.30 20.89
N GLU A 130 0.78 3.37 20.72
CA GLU A 130 1.59 4.53 21.07
C GLU A 130 1.78 5.45 19.87
N THR A 131 1.63 6.75 20.11
CA THR A 131 1.86 7.77 19.09
C THR A 131 3.36 7.96 18.86
N ILE A 132 3.84 7.60 17.67
CA ILE A 132 5.24 7.76 17.26
C ILE A 132 5.33 8.77 16.12
N ASP A 133 6.03 9.88 16.34
CA ASP A 133 6.33 10.85 15.28
C ASP A 133 7.42 10.29 14.34
N PRO A 134 7.15 10.17 13.03
CA PRO A 134 8.15 9.73 12.07
C PRO A 134 9.20 10.83 11.84
N THR A 135 10.42 10.40 11.53
CA THR A 135 11.51 11.31 11.15
C THR A 135 11.77 11.22 9.66
N LEU A 136 11.81 12.36 8.97
CA LEU A 136 12.25 12.43 7.58
C LEU A 136 13.78 12.42 7.52
N GLN A 137 14.35 11.41 6.86
CA GLN A 137 15.79 11.39 6.56
C GLN A 137 16.09 12.36 5.40
N ARG A 138 17.24 13.03 5.47
CA ARG A 138 17.68 13.94 4.41
C ARG A 138 17.81 13.18 3.09
N ASP A 139 17.08 13.62 2.07
CA ASP A 139 17.05 12.99 0.74
C ASP A 139 16.71 11.48 0.80
N GLY A 140 15.87 11.08 1.77
CA GLY A 140 15.56 9.69 2.05
C GLY A 140 14.17 9.47 2.67
N PRO A 141 13.92 8.28 3.26
CA PRO A 141 12.59 7.88 3.70
C PRO A 141 12.09 8.64 4.91
N TRP A 142 10.77 8.55 5.12
CA TRP A 142 10.19 8.66 6.45
C TRP A 142 10.46 7.40 7.25
N VAL A 143 10.81 7.58 8.52
CA VAL A 143 11.19 6.47 9.41
C VAL A 143 10.38 6.50 10.70
N TRP A 144 9.72 5.38 10.99
CA TRP A 144 9.13 5.07 12.28
C TRP A 144 10.07 4.13 13.03
N LYS A 145 10.36 4.45 14.29
CA LYS A 145 11.15 3.57 15.18
C LYS A 145 10.18 2.82 16.07
N ILE A 146 10.05 1.52 15.83
CA ILE A 146 9.14 0.63 16.56
C ILE A 146 10.00 -0.41 17.23
N ASN A 147 10.07 -0.37 18.57
CA ASN A 147 11.05 -1.14 19.34
C ASN A 147 12.48 -0.87 18.85
N GLU A 148 13.20 -1.91 18.42
CA GLU A 148 14.56 -1.82 17.86
C GLU A 148 14.59 -1.82 16.33
N VAL A 149 13.43 -1.83 15.66
CA VAL A 149 13.29 -1.91 14.20
C VAL A 149 12.92 -0.54 13.61
N GLU A 150 13.57 -0.17 12.50
CA GLU A 150 13.20 1.03 11.75
C GLU A 150 12.31 0.64 10.55
N VAL A 151 11.05 1.09 10.56
CA VAL A 151 10.12 0.95 9.43
C VAL A 151 10.22 2.20 8.57
N CYS A 152 10.60 2.00 7.31
CA CYS A 152 10.86 3.06 6.35
C CYS A 152 9.77 3.11 5.28
N VAL A 153 9.37 4.31 4.87
CA VAL A 153 8.44 4.55 3.75
C VAL A 153 9.06 5.57 2.81
N ASP A 154 9.05 5.27 1.51
CA ASP A 154 9.57 6.17 0.47
C ASP A 154 8.86 5.97 -0.87
N VAL A 155 8.93 7.00 -1.70
CA VAL A 155 8.43 6.97 -3.08
C VAL A 155 9.48 6.40 -4.02
N ILE A 156 9.03 5.83 -5.14
CA ILE A 156 9.91 5.37 -6.21
C ILE A 156 9.73 6.33 -7.39
N ALA A 157 10.78 7.09 -7.69
CA ALA A 157 10.79 7.99 -8.84
C ALA A 157 10.64 7.22 -10.15
N GLN A 158 9.92 7.81 -11.10
CA GLN A 158 9.66 7.23 -12.41
C GLN A 158 10.04 8.24 -13.48
N GLU A 159 10.73 7.83 -14.54
CA GLU A 159 11.10 8.76 -15.62
C GLU A 159 9.88 9.33 -16.34
N GLN A 160 8.79 8.56 -16.41
CA GLN A 160 7.59 8.86 -17.19
C GLN A 160 6.52 9.63 -16.39
N PHE A 161 6.64 9.68 -15.06
CA PHE A 161 5.64 10.29 -14.19
C PHE A 161 6.31 11.22 -13.18
N PRO A 162 5.68 12.36 -12.84
CA PRO A 162 6.21 13.20 -11.77
C PRO A 162 6.35 12.41 -10.47
N THR A 163 7.39 12.71 -9.69
CA THR A 163 7.66 11.97 -8.44
C THR A 163 6.54 12.22 -7.44
N PRO A 164 5.95 11.17 -6.83
CA PRO A 164 4.90 11.31 -5.82
C PRO A 164 5.42 12.05 -4.58
N GLU A 165 4.51 12.68 -3.83
CA GLU A 165 4.84 13.22 -2.52
C GLU A 165 4.38 12.26 -1.41
N VAL A 166 5.17 12.13 -0.36
CA VAL A 166 4.84 11.30 0.81
C VAL A 166 4.82 12.14 2.08
N PRO A 167 3.74 12.89 2.39
CA PRO A 167 3.63 13.51 3.71
C PRO A 167 3.35 12.45 4.77
N ALA A 168 3.99 12.59 5.93
CA ALA A 168 3.78 11.69 7.08
C ALA A 168 3.72 12.46 8.40
N SER A 169 3.05 11.86 9.37
CA SER A 169 2.96 12.34 10.75
C SER A 169 2.71 11.14 11.68
N ALA A 170 2.53 11.39 12.98
CA ALA A 170 2.19 10.31 13.90
C ALA A 170 0.84 9.64 13.62
N SER A 171 -0.07 10.29 12.86
CA SER A 171 -1.36 9.69 12.48
C SER A 171 -1.28 8.77 11.26
N GLY A 172 -0.11 8.62 10.63
CA GLY A 172 0.10 7.81 9.43
C GLY A 172 0.72 8.62 8.29
N PHE A 173 0.48 8.20 7.05
CA PHE A 173 1.06 8.83 5.86
C PHE A 173 0.14 8.74 4.65
N GLU A 174 0.46 9.53 3.64
CA GLU A 174 -0.20 9.51 2.34
C GLU A 174 0.88 9.38 1.26
N VAL A 175 0.54 8.76 0.14
CA VAL A 175 1.36 8.78 -1.08
C VAL A 175 0.54 9.46 -2.16
N ASN A 176 0.79 10.75 -2.35
CA ASN A 176 0.06 11.60 -3.28
C ASN A 176 0.61 11.42 -4.69
N ALA A 177 -0.25 10.99 -5.61
CA ALA A 177 0.15 10.95 -7.01
C ALA A 177 0.32 12.38 -7.53
N SER A 178 1.43 12.62 -8.20
CA SER A 178 1.73 13.92 -8.77
C SER A 178 1.12 14.02 -10.17
N LEU A 179 0.36 15.09 -10.41
CA LEU A 179 -0.31 15.34 -11.69
C LEU A 179 0.53 16.26 -12.55
N ASP A 180 0.76 15.87 -13.81
CA ASP A 180 1.28 16.78 -14.83
C ASP A 180 0.15 17.56 -15.55
N GLY A 181 0.52 18.56 -16.34
CA GLY A 181 -0.40 19.40 -17.12
C GLY A 181 -0.87 18.78 -18.45
N GLU A 182 -0.51 17.53 -18.75
CA GLU A 182 -0.90 16.86 -20.01
C GLU A 182 -2.41 16.56 -20.02
N PRO A 183 -3.05 16.60 -21.20
CA PRO A 183 -4.50 16.39 -21.33
C PRO A 183 -4.93 14.94 -21.04
N PHE A 184 -6.19 14.79 -20.65
CA PHE A 184 -6.87 13.49 -20.46
C PHE A 184 -7.52 12.99 -21.76
N PRO A 185 -7.77 11.68 -21.92
CA PRO A 185 -7.57 10.60 -20.94
C PRO A 185 -6.12 10.11 -20.86
N LYS A 186 -5.61 9.94 -19.63
CA LYS A 186 -4.25 9.42 -19.37
C LYS A 186 -4.24 8.48 -18.18
N THR A 187 -3.15 7.74 -18.05
CA THR A 187 -2.87 6.92 -16.88
C THR A 187 -1.91 7.68 -15.99
N ILE A 188 -2.23 7.78 -14.70
CA ILE A 188 -1.31 8.29 -13.68
C ILE A 188 -0.87 7.10 -12.83
N GLN A 189 0.40 7.07 -12.46
CA GLN A 189 0.99 6.01 -11.66
C GLN A 189 1.83 6.60 -10.54
N TRP A 190 1.70 6.06 -9.33
CA TRP A 190 2.59 6.33 -8.21
C TRP A 190 3.09 5.01 -7.65
N ARG A 191 4.38 5.01 -7.33
CA ARG A 191 5.07 3.85 -6.80
C ARG A 191 5.73 4.24 -5.50
N TYR A 192 5.69 3.34 -4.54
CA TYR A 192 6.29 3.53 -3.23
C TYR A 192 6.67 2.18 -2.65
N LYS A 193 7.43 2.23 -1.57
CA LYS A 193 7.94 1.05 -0.88
C LYS A 193 7.91 1.25 0.61
N ILE A 194 7.73 0.15 1.31
CA ILE A 194 7.78 0.07 2.76
C ILE A 194 8.74 -1.06 3.09
N TRP A 195 9.68 -0.82 4.00
CA TRP A 195 10.68 -1.83 4.36
C TRP A 195 11.20 -1.66 5.79
N VAL A 196 11.77 -2.74 6.33
CA VAL A 196 12.43 -2.73 7.65
C VAL A 196 13.94 -2.59 7.52
N ARG A 197 14.57 -1.88 8.45
CA ARG A 197 16.02 -1.82 8.66
C ARG A 197 16.36 -2.35 10.05
#